data_AF-C2EWD0-F1
#
_entry.id   AF-C2EWD0-F1
#
_cell.length_a   1.000
_cell.length_b   1.000
_cell.length_c   1.000
_cell.angle_alpha   90.00
_cell.angle_beta   90.00
_cell.angle_gamma   90.00
#
_symmetry.space_group_name_H-M   'P 1'
#
loop_
_entity.id
_entity.type
_entity.pdbx_description
1 polymer ?
#
loop_
_entity_poly.entity_id
_entity_poly.type
_entity_poly.pdbx_seq_one_letter_code
_entity_poly.pdbx_strand_id
1 'polypeptide(L)'
;MTAWIQYQSEVEQMITEARRKWASTIKRLEVLPEDKFIGDDGVVYYKASGSVKSNLRVAVYYLGCLDERGEEYQVPFDRKKFESLLSEPVGKKKLDEAVRIKHECAKMARRNAYEVLTTKSPVRG
;
A
#
# COMPACT_ATOMS: atom_id res chain seq x y z
N MET A 1 2.65 -15.50 -33.50
CA MET A 1 3.76 -14.82 -32.78
C MET A 1 3.35 -13.44 -32.26
N THR A 2 2.45 -12.73 -32.94
CA THR A 2 1.91 -11.41 -32.56
C THR A 2 1.09 -11.39 -31.26
N ALA A 3 0.26 -12.40 -30.99
CA ALA A 3 -0.58 -12.42 -29.79
C ALA A 3 0.19 -12.49 -28.46
N TRP A 4 1.32 -13.22 -28.42
CA TRP A 4 2.19 -13.30 -27.24
C TRP A 4 2.92 -11.99 -26.96
N ILE A 5 3.39 -11.32 -28.03
CA ILE A 5 4.07 -10.01 -27.92
C ILE A 5 3.09 -8.95 -27.43
N GLN A 6 1.85 -8.97 -27.95
CA GLN A 6 0.81 -8.05 -27.52
C GLN A 6 0.40 -8.27 -26.06
N TYR A 7 0.21 -9.52 -25.65
CA TYR A 7 -0.08 -9.86 -24.25
C TYR A 7 1.02 -9.40 -23.28
N GLN A 8 2.30 -9.60 -23.62
CA GLN A 8 3.42 -9.12 -22.80
C GLN A 8 3.45 -7.59 -22.71
N SER A 9 3.23 -6.89 -23.83
CA SER A 9 3.17 -5.43 -23.84
C SER A 9 2.03 -4.88 -22.97
N GLU A 10 0.86 -5.53 -22.98
CA GLU A 10 -0.28 -5.14 -22.14
C GLU A 10 0.03 -5.32 -20.65
N VAL A 11 0.66 -6.45 -20.28
CA VAL A 11 1.07 -6.72 -18.89
C VAL A 11 2.12 -5.70 -18.41
N GLU A 12 3.12 -5.37 -19.23
CA GLU A 12 4.14 -4.37 -18.88
C GLU A 12 3.55 -2.97 -18.70
N GLN A 13 2.58 -2.59 -19.54
CA GLN A 13 1.85 -1.34 -19.40
C GLN A 13 1.04 -1.30 -18.10
N MET A 14 0.29 -2.36 -17.79
CA MET A 14 -0.48 -2.46 -16.54
C MET A 14 0.41 -2.32 -15.30
N ILE A 15 1.57 -3.00 -15.26
CA ILE A 15 2.53 -2.89 -14.16
C ILE A 15 3.07 -1.44 -14.04
N THR A 16 3.35 -0.81 -15.18
CA THR A 16 3.85 0.58 -15.21
C THR A 16 2.80 1.57 -14.70
N GLU A 17 1.54 1.41 -15.09
CA GLU A 17 0.43 2.25 -14.64
C GLU A 17 0.14 2.06 -13.14
N ALA A 18 0.13 0.81 -12.66
CA ALA A 18 0.01 0.46 -11.24
C ALA A 18 1.06 1.19 -10.39
N ARG A 19 2.32 1.18 -10.84
CA ARG A 19 3.42 1.88 -10.16
C ARG A 19 3.27 3.40 -10.18
N ARG A 20 2.76 3.97 -11.28
CA ARG A 20 2.55 5.42 -11.40
C ARG A 20 1.40 5.92 -10.54
N LYS A 21 0.32 5.13 -10.39
CA LYS A 21 -0.90 5.49 -9.63
C LYS A 21 -0.58 5.96 -8.21
N TRP A 22 0.36 5.31 -7.53
CA TRP A 22 0.68 5.58 -6.13
C TRP A 22 1.93 6.43 -5.90
N ALA A 23 2.68 6.78 -6.94
CA ALA A 23 3.97 7.45 -6.82
C ALA A 23 3.89 8.77 -6.01
N SER A 24 2.88 9.61 -6.30
CA SER A 24 2.65 10.87 -5.59
C SER A 24 2.32 10.65 -4.11
N THR A 25 1.48 9.66 -3.80
CA THR A 25 1.12 9.28 -2.43
C THR A 25 2.33 8.77 -1.66
N ILE A 26 3.15 7.90 -2.26
CA ILE A 26 4.38 7.38 -1.65
C ILE A 26 5.35 8.53 -1.33
N LYS A 27 5.51 9.50 -2.25
CA LYS A 27 6.36 10.67 -2.02
C LYS A 27 5.90 11.49 -0.81
N ARG A 28 4.60 11.69 -0.63
CA ARG A 28 4.04 12.40 0.54
C ARG A 28 4.21 11.64 1.86
N LEU A 29 4.35 10.31 1.80
CA LEU A 29 4.53 9.43 2.94
C LEU A 29 6.00 9.14 3.27
N GLU A 30 6.92 9.86 2.63
CA GLU A 30 8.33 9.75 2.96
C GLU A 30 8.55 10.15 4.43
N VAL A 31 9.22 9.25 5.16
CA VAL A 31 9.54 9.47 6.57
C VAL A 31 10.87 10.21 6.65
N LEU A 32 10.78 11.49 6.96
CA LEU A 32 11.89 12.44 6.92
C LEU A 32 12.66 12.42 8.26
N PRO A 33 13.85 13.06 8.35
CA PRO A 33 14.59 13.16 9.60
C PRO A 33 13.77 13.78 10.74
N GLU A 34 12.91 14.77 10.46
CA GLU A 34 12.06 15.39 11.49
C GLU A 34 11.00 14.44 12.06
N ASP A 35 10.67 13.34 11.37
CA ASP A 35 9.73 12.31 11.81
C ASP A 35 10.38 11.25 12.71
N LYS A 36 11.68 11.40 12.99
CA LYS A 36 12.50 10.45 13.75
C LYS A 36 13.17 11.14 14.93
N PHE A 37 13.65 10.34 15.88
CA PHE A 37 14.58 10.76 16.92
C PHE A 37 15.52 9.59 17.26
N ILE A 38 16.66 9.90 17.85
CA ILE A 38 17.62 8.90 18.32
C ILE A 38 17.41 8.76 19.83
N GLY A 39 17.20 7.53 20.31
CA GLY A 39 17.12 7.24 21.74
C GLY A 39 18.50 7.22 22.40
N ASP A 40 18.52 7.19 23.73
CA ASP A 40 19.77 7.16 24.51
C ASP A 40 20.60 5.88 24.26
N ASP A 41 19.98 4.85 23.70
CA ASP A 41 20.59 3.59 23.27
C ASP A 41 21.18 3.65 21.85
N GLY A 42 21.13 4.82 21.19
CA GLY A 42 21.59 5.02 19.82
C GLY A 42 20.62 4.46 18.76
N VAL A 43 19.45 3.96 19.15
CA VAL A 43 18.46 3.42 18.22
C VAL A 43 17.60 4.54 17.62
N VAL A 44 17.30 4.43 16.33
CA VAL A 44 16.41 5.38 15.64
C VAL A 44 14.95 4.97 15.87
N TYR A 45 14.20 5.87 16.47
CA TYR A 45 12.77 5.71 16.72
C TYR A 45 11.95 6.64 15.83
N TYR A 46 10.72 6.22 15.50
CA TYR A 46 9.75 7.08 14.84
C TYR A 46 8.98 7.91 15.86
N LYS A 47 8.82 9.21 15.56
CA LYS A 47 7.75 10.01 16.15
C LYS A 47 6.39 9.49 15.70
N ALA A 48 5.32 9.99 16.30
CA ALA A 48 3.96 9.61 15.92
C ALA A 48 3.67 9.90 14.44
N SER A 49 4.13 11.04 13.91
CA SER A 49 4.03 11.41 12.49
C SER A 49 4.74 10.38 11.58
N GLY A 50 5.96 9.99 11.93
CA GLY A 50 6.73 8.97 11.20
C GLY A 50 6.08 7.61 11.23
N SER A 51 5.49 7.23 12.36
CA SER A 51 4.76 5.97 12.51
C SER A 51 3.49 5.96 11.65
N VAL A 52 2.72 7.05 11.60
CA VAL A 52 1.56 7.18 10.70
C VAL A 52 2.00 7.07 9.25
N LYS A 53 3.01 7.84 8.83
CA LYS A 53 3.54 7.81 7.46
C LYS A 53 4.00 6.40 7.06
N SER A 54 4.75 5.73 7.92
CA SER A 54 5.23 4.37 7.68
C SER A 54 4.08 3.36 7.53
N ASN A 55 3.04 3.42 8.37
CA ASN A 55 1.89 2.52 8.26
C ASN A 55 1.10 2.77 6.97
N LEU A 56 0.86 4.03 6.62
CA LEU A 56 0.18 4.38 5.37
C LEU A 56 1.00 3.98 4.14
N ARG A 57 2.34 4.05 4.20
CA ARG A 57 3.21 3.62 3.09
C ARG A 57 3.09 2.13 2.84
N VAL A 58 3.01 1.33 3.91
CA VAL A 58 2.75 -0.11 3.81
C VAL A 58 1.34 -0.39 3.29
N ALA A 59 0.34 0.40 3.67
CA ALA A 59 -1.02 0.27 3.12
C ALA A 59 -1.02 0.47 1.60
N VAL A 60 -0.38 1.54 1.13
CA VAL A 60 -0.24 1.85 -0.31
C VAL A 60 0.54 0.77 -1.05
N TYR A 61 1.57 0.18 -0.44
CA TYR A 61 2.27 -0.98 -1.01
C TYR A 61 1.31 -2.14 -1.30
N TYR A 62 0.44 -2.51 -0.34
CA TYR A 62 -0.54 -3.58 -0.56
C TYR A 62 -1.57 -3.25 -1.63
N LEU A 63 -1.98 -1.98 -1.76
CA LEU A 63 -2.85 -1.55 -2.86
C LEU A 63 -2.13 -1.66 -4.22
N GLY A 64 -0.84 -1.31 -4.28
CA GLY A 64 -0.02 -1.52 -5.46
C GLY A 64 0.07 -3.00 -5.86
N CYS A 65 0.17 -3.92 -4.89
CA CYS A 65 0.12 -5.35 -5.18
C CYS A 65 -1.23 -5.80 -5.77
N LEU A 66 -2.34 -5.17 -5.39
CA LEU A 66 -3.66 -5.45 -5.98
C LEU A 66 -3.71 -4.92 -7.42
N ASP A 67 -3.20 -3.71 -7.67
CA ASP A 67 -3.11 -3.11 -9.01
C ASP A 67 -2.24 -3.94 -9.96
N GLU A 68 -1.08 -4.43 -9.50
CA GLU A 68 -0.19 -5.29 -10.30
C GLU A 68 -0.86 -6.63 -10.68
N ARG A 69 -1.85 -7.09 -9.92
CA ARG A 69 -2.65 -8.29 -10.23
C ARG A 69 -3.91 -7.99 -11.03
N GLY A 70 -4.20 -6.71 -11.32
CA GLY A 70 -5.42 -6.29 -12.01
C GLY A 70 -6.70 -6.57 -11.21
N GLU A 71 -6.61 -6.63 -9.88
CA GLU A 71 -7.75 -6.95 -9.02
C GLU A 71 -8.59 -5.70 -8.75
N GLU A 72 -9.91 -5.87 -8.73
CA GLU A 72 -10.82 -4.83 -8.25
C GLU A 72 -10.81 -4.76 -6.72
N TYR A 73 -10.77 -3.55 -6.18
CA TYR A 73 -10.80 -3.32 -4.73
C TYR A 73 -11.30 -1.91 -4.41
N GLN A 74 -11.79 -1.75 -3.18
CA GLN A 74 -12.13 -0.44 -2.63
C GLN A 74 -10.99 0.10 -1.78
N VAL A 75 -10.54 1.32 -2.08
CA VAL A 75 -9.53 2.02 -1.25
C VAL A 75 -10.17 2.37 0.11
N PRO A 76 -9.59 1.97 1.26
CA PRO A 76 -10.21 2.16 2.58
C PRO A 76 -10.05 3.58 3.15
N PHE A 77 -9.60 4.53 2.32
CA PHE A 77 -9.42 5.93 2.67
C PHE A 77 -9.65 6.81 1.45
N ASP A 78 -10.12 8.03 1.69
CA ASP A 78 -10.15 9.10 0.69
C ASP A 78 -9.05 10.12 0.97
N ARG A 79 -8.96 11.11 0.08
CA ARG A 79 -7.98 12.20 0.22
C ARG A 79 -8.12 12.96 1.55
N LYS A 80 -9.36 13.25 1.97
CA LYS A 80 -9.63 14.02 3.20
C LYS A 80 -9.17 13.27 4.44
N LYS A 81 -9.48 11.97 4.54
CA LYS A 81 -9.01 11.09 5.61
C LYS A 81 -7.49 11.02 5.62
N PHE A 82 -6.88 10.85 4.45
CA PHE A 82 -5.42 10.77 4.33
C PHE A 82 -4.73 12.06 4.80
N GLU A 83 -5.21 13.23 4.36
CA GLU A 83 -4.68 14.53 4.80
C GLU A 83 -4.91 14.77 6.30
N SER A 84 -6.06 14.35 6.84
CA SER A 84 -6.37 14.44 8.27
C SER A 84 -5.44 13.58 9.14
N LEU A 85 -5.06 12.38 8.67
CA LEU A 85 -4.11 11.51 9.38
C LEU A 85 -2.70 12.11 9.46
N LEU A 86 -2.31 12.88 8.44
CA LEU A 86 -1.00 13.51 8.35
C LEU A 86 -0.92 14.90 8.99
N SER A 87 -2.05 15.53 9.31
CA SER A 87 -2.04 16.85 9.93
C SER A 87 -1.59 16.81 11.38
N GLU A 88 -0.88 17.84 11.83
CA GLU A 88 -0.53 18.00 13.24
C GLU A 88 -1.72 18.53 14.05
N PRO A 89 -1.84 18.18 15.35
CA PRO A 89 -1.00 17.23 16.07
C PRO A 89 -1.30 15.76 15.70
N VAL A 90 -0.26 14.95 15.57
CA VAL A 90 -0.40 13.50 15.38
C VAL A 90 -0.45 12.78 16.73
N GLY A 91 -1.66 12.42 17.14
CA GLY A 91 -1.93 11.65 18.36
C GLY A 91 -2.23 10.17 18.13
N LYS A 92 -2.37 9.42 19.22
CA LYS A 92 -2.65 7.96 19.23
C LYS A 92 -3.81 7.55 18.32
N LYS A 93 -4.91 8.31 18.30
CA LYS A 93 -6.08 8.01 17.44
C LYS A 93 -5.73 7.96 15.95
N LYS A 94 -4.87 8.88 15.47
CA LYS A 94 -4.44 8.90 14.07
C LYS A 94 -3.51 7.73 13.77
N LEU A 95 -2.64 7.36 14.72
CA LEU A 95 -1.79 6.18 14.61
C LEU A 95 -2.63 4.89 14.53
N ASP A 96 -3.59 4.72 15.42
CA ASP A 96 -4.47 3.54 15.44
C ASP A 96 -5.26 3.40 14.12
N GLU A 97 -5.77 4.50 13.58
CA GLU A 97 -6.46 4.51 12.29
C GLU A 97 -5.52 4.17 11.12
N ALA A 98 -4.28 4.68 11.11
CA ALA A 98 -3.29 4.31 10.10
C ALA A 98 -2.92 2.81 10.17
N VAL A 99 -2.82 2.25 11.37
CA VAL A 99 -2.62 0.80 11.58
C VAL A 99 -3.81 -0.01 11.08
N ARG A 100 -5.04 0.44 11.35
CA ARG A 100 -6.27 -0.19 10.85
C ARG A 100 -6.29 -0.24 9.33
N ILE A 101 -6.03 0.90 8.67
CA ILE A 101 -5.95 1.01 7.21
C ILE A 101 -4.91 0.03 6.64
N LYS A 102 -3.70 0.00 7.22
CA LYS A 102 -2.66 -0.96 6.82
C LYS A 102 -3.15 -2.40 6.90
N HIS A 103 -3.82 -2.78 7.99
CA HIS A 103 -4.32 -4.14 8.16
C HIS A 103 -5.44 -4.49 7.18
N GLU A 104 -6.33 -3.54 6.86
CA GLU A 104 -7.37 -3.74 5.85
C GLU A 104 -6.78 -3.97 4.46
N CYS A 105 -5.83 -3.13 4.03
CA CYS A 105 -5.12 -3.33 2.77
C CYS A 105 -4.37 -4.68 2.73
N ALA A 106 -3.69 -5.05 3.82
CA ALA A 106 -3.00 -6.33 3.93
C ALA A 106 -3.95 -7.53 3.86
N LYS A 107 -5.17 -7.38 4.39
CA LYS A 107 -6.20 -8.43 4.37
C LYS A 107 -6.76 -8.61 2.95
N MET A 108 -7.04 -7.52 2.23
CA MET A 108 -7.47 -7.56 0.82
C MET A 108 -6.39 -8.22 -0.05
N ALA A 109 -5.15 -7.75 0.06
CA ALA A 109 -4.04 -8.27 -0.74
C ALA A 109 -3.77 -9.77 -0.49
N ARG A 110 -4.05 -10.28 0.72
CA ARG A 110 -3.92 -11.70 1.05
C ARG A 110 -5.11 -12.55 0.59
N ARG A 111 -6.34 -12.09 0.78
CA ARG A 111 -7.55 -12.88 0.44
C ARG A 111 -7.63 -13.18 -1.05
N ASN A 112 -7.38 -12.18 -1.88
CA ASN A 112 -7.46 -12.36 -3.32
C ASN A 112 -6.36 -13.31 -3.85
N ALA A 113 -5.18 -13.32 -3.21
CA ALA A 113 -4.13 -14.28 -3.55
C ALA A 113 -4.58 -15.74 -3.37
N TYR A 114 -5.45 -16.04 -2.41
CA TYR A 114 -5.98 -17.40 -2.21
C TYR A 114 -7.14 -17.73 -3.17
N GLU A 115 -8.02 -16.78 -3.47
CA GLU A 115 -9.13 -16.99 -4.43
C GLU A 115 -8.62 -17.23 -5.87
N VAL A 116 -7.52 -16.57 -6.27
CA VAL A 116 -6.85 -16.81 -7.55
C VAL A 116 -6.21 -18.20 -7.61
N LEU A 117 -5.76 -18.77 -6.48
CA LEU A 117 -5.19 -20.13 -6.44
C LEU A 117 -6.28 -21.22 -6.49
N THR A 118 -7.44 -20.99 -5.88
CA THR A 118 -8.54 -21.97 -5.89
C THR A 118 -9.28 -22.03 -7.22
N THR A 119 -9.27 -20.95 -8.01
CA THR A 119 -9.91 -20.90 -9.34
C THR A 119 -9.03 -21.41 -10.47
N LYS A 120 -7.72 -21.60 -10.24
CA LYS A 120 -6.76 -22.10 -11.24
C LYS A 120 -6.48 -23.60 -11.17
N SER A 121 -7.16 -24.37 -10.32
CA SER A 121 -7.06 -25.83 -10.36
C SER A 121 -7.92 -26.39 -11.49
N PRO A 122 -7.33 -26.96 -12.56
CA PRO A 122 -8.12 -27.74 -13.50
C PRO A 122 -8.53 -29.01 -12.76
N VAL A 123 -9.84 -29.22 -12.63
CA VAL A 123 -10.39 -30.54 -12.33
C VAL A 123 -9.90 -31.46 -13.44
N ARG A 124 -8.91 -32.32 -13.13
CA ARG A 124 -8.60 -33.46 -13.99
C ARG A 124 -9.79 -34.40 -13.87
N GLY A 125 -10.51 -34.56 -14.98
CA GLY A 125 -11.49 -35.63 -15.13
C GLY A 125 -10.86 -37.01 -15.09
#